data_AF-W2GZE0-F1
#
_entry.id   AF-W2GZE0-F1
#
_cell.length_a   1.000
_cell.length_b   1.000
_cell.length_c   1.000
_cell.angle_alpha   90.00
_cell.angle_beta   90.00
_cell.angle_gamma   90.00
#
_symmetry.space_group_name_H-M   'P 1'
#
loop_
_entity.id
_entity.type
_entity.pdbx_description
1 polymer ?
#
loop_
_entity_poly.entity_id
_entity_poly.type
_entity_poly.pdbx_seq_one_letter_code
_entity_poly.pdbx_strand_id
1 'polypeptide(L)'
;MSGDCSSSCELMSFPVLLKTSADCVLVRQKNRGLGGVDTTHADKFCQSGDYANHDGSGGECTFDKPAQLISPSSTFDDENFILRHTGSGVLSMANSGPDSNTCQFYLHFGPQPNFDGKHVVFGYLMDTESFAVLELINAVATARGDPKQPVKISRSGQLFPA
;
A
#
# COMPACT_ATOMS: atom_id res chain seq x y z
N MET A 1 18.79 -19.44 29.32
CA MET A 1 18.03 -18.18 29.42
C MET A 1 18.55 -17.24 28.36
N SER A 2 17.98 -17.30 27.17
CA SER A 2 18.24 -16.37 26.07
C SER A 2 16.89 -16.11 25.44
N GLY A 3 16.25 -15.04 25.91
CA GLY A 3 14.98 -14.59 25.37
C GLY A 3 15.26 -13.81 24.10
N ASP A 4 14.93 -14.41 22.96
CA ASP A 4 14.84 -13.67 21.71
C ASP A 4 13.61 -12.79 21.78
N CYS A 5 13.86 -11.49 21.96
CA CYS A 5 12.86 -10.44 21.94
C CYS A 5 12.58 -10.09 20.47
N SER A 6 11.87 -10.97 19.76
CA SER A 6 11.36 -10.71 18.41
C SER A 6 9.92 -10.22 18.49
N SER A 7 9.74 -9.01 19.00
CA SER A 7 8.48 -8.27 18.83
C SER A 7 8.37 -7.76 17.39
N SER A 8 8.26 -8.69 16.45
CA SER A 8 7.77 -8.41 15.10
C SER A 8 6.29 -8.08 15.24
N CYS A 9 5.90 -6.84 14.96
CA CYS A 9 4.49 -6.48 14.81
C CYS A 9 3.95 -7.18 13.56
N GLU A 10 3.61 -8.46 13.70
CA GLU A 10 2.80 -9.19 12.74
C GLU A 10 1.35 -8.77 12.98
N LEU A 11 0.71 -8.12 12.01
CA LEU A 11 -0.75 -8.14 11.79
C LEU A 11 -1.11 -7.05 10.80
N MET A 12 -1.46 -7.41 9.57
CA MET A 12 -2.32 -6.59 8.71
C MET A 12 -3.15 -7.48 7.81
N SER A 13 -4.43 -7.67 8.10
CA SER A 13 -5.39 -8.24 7.15
C SER A 13 -6.33 -7.11 6.75
N PHE A 14 -6.12 -6.52 5.57
CA PHE A 14 -6.97 -5.43 5.08
C PHE A 14 -8.13 -6.02 4.26
N PRO A 15 -9.40 -5.86 4.67
CA PRO A 15 -10.51 -6.06 3.76
C PRO A 15 -10.55 -4.90 2.75
N VAL A 16 -9.94 -5.10 1.58
CA VAL A 16 -10.08 -4.15 0.46
C VAL A 16 -11.20 -4.63 -0.45
N LEU A 17 -12.26 -3.81 -0.54
CA LEU A 17 -13.33 -3.96 -1.52
C LEU A 17 -13.16 -2.86 -2.56
N LEU A 18 -12.55 -3.16 -3.71
CA LEU A 18 -12.75 -2.48 -5.00
C LEU A 18 -12.08 -3.29 -6.13
N LYS A 19 -12.61 -3.15 -7.35
CA LYS A 19 -12.65 -4.21 -8.39
C LYS A 19 -11.48 -4.28 -9.37
N THR A 20 -10.47 -3.42 -9.27
CA THR A 20 -9.47 -3.31 -10.36
C THR A 20 -8.05 -3.01 -9.89
N SER A 21 -7.81 -1.98 -9.05
CA SER A 21 -6.46 -1.70 -8.53
C SER A 21 -6.03 -2.59 -7.35
N ALA A 22 -6.99 -3.05 -6.54
CA ALA A 22 -6.75 -4.00 -5.46
C ALA A 22 -6.28 -5.36 -6.00
N ASP A 23 -6.72 -5.73 -7.21
CA ASP A 23 -6.30 -6.97 -7.85
C ASP A 23 -4.81 -6.92 -8.22
N CYS A 24 -4.24 -5.79 -8.62
CA CYS A 24 -2.79 -5.72 -8.86
C CYS A 24 -1.99 -5.90 -7.55
N VAL A 25 -2.49 -5.29 -6.47
CA VAL A 25 -1.93 -5.45 -5.11
C VAL A 25 -2.13 -6.89 -4.61
N LEU A 26 -3.24 -7.57 -4.93
CA LEU A 26 -3.61 -8.93 -4.50
C LEU A 26 -3.08 -10.09 -5.36
N VAL A 27 -2.98 -9.93 -6.68
CA VAL A 27 -2.76 -11.02 -7.66
C VAL A 27 -1.39 -11.67 -7.47
N ARG A 28 -0.37 -10.92 -7.05
CA ARG A 28 0.95 -11.49 -6.74
C ARG A 28 1.09 -11.99 -5.28
N GLN A 29 0.14 -11.66 -4.40
CA GLN A 29 0.15 -12.02 -2.97
C GLN A 29 -0.01 -13.51 -2.70
N LYS A 30 -0.49 -14.29 -3.68
CA LYS A 30 -0.59 -15.74 -3.53
C LYS A 30 0.77 -16.46 -3.55
N ASN A 31 1.89 -15.83 -3.97
CA ASN A 31 3.12 -16.59 -4.26
C ASN A 31 4.47 -16.04 -3.78
N ARG A 32 4.63 -14.81 -3.25
CA ARG A 32 5.89 -14.33 -2.59
C ARG A 32 5.59 -13.28 -1.51
N GLY A 33 6.43 -13.22 -0.47
CA GLY A 33 6.28 -12.28 0.66
C GLY A 33 6.19 -10.82 0.20
N LEU A 34 5.40 -10.02 0.91
CA LEU A 34 4.81 -8.76 0.43
C LEU A 34 5.74 -7.55 0.38
N GLY A 35 7.01 -7.71 0.73
CA GLY A 35 7.83 -6.54 1.05
C GLY A 35 7.28 -5.78 2.27
N GLY A 36 7.99 -4.74 2.67
CA GLY A 36 7.65 -3.93 3.82
C GLY A 36 6.78 -2.73 3.46
N VAL A 37 6.58 -1.87 4.46
CA VAL A 37 6.38 -0.46 4.19
C VAL A 37 7.71 0.08 3.66
N ASP A 38 7.69 0.58 2.43
CA ASP A 38 8.89 0.98 1.70
C ASP A 38 9.33 2.37 2.15
N THR A 39 8.38 3.30 2.30
CA THR A 39 8.64 4.61 2.89
C THR A 39 7.51 5.09 3.81
N THR A 40 7.85 5.92 4.79
CA THR A 40 6.93 6.55 5.73
C THR A 40 7.19 8.04 5.80
N HIS A 41 6.13 8.83 5.71
CA HIS A 41 6.17 10.27 5.95
C HIS A 41 5.26 10.57 7.14
N ALA A 42 5.89 10.88 8.28
CA ALA A 42 5.19 11.11 9.54
C ALA A 42 4.03 12.10 9.38
N ASP A 43 2.86 11.72 9.91
CA ASP A 43 1.59 12.46 9.88
C ASP A 43 1.05 12.76 8.47
N LYS A 44 1.59 12.11 7.43
CA LYS A 44 1.13 12.25 6.05
C LYS A 44 0.60 10.94 5.51
N PHE A 45 1.49 10.00 5.23
CA PHE A 45 1.17 8.71 4.61
C PHE A 45 2.35 7.74 4.75
N CYS A 46 2.08 6.45 4.54
CA CYS A 46 3.10 5.47 4.20
C CYS A 46 2.90 4.93 2.78
N GLN A 47 3.99 4.55 2.14
CA GLN A 47 4.05 3.94 0.82
C GLN A 47 4.46 2.49 0.95
N SER A 48 3.80 1.61 0.21
CA SER A 48 4.13 0.19 0.14
C SER A 48 3.80 -0.35 -1.24
N GLY A 49 4.11 -1.63 -1.47
CA GLY A 49 3.84 -2.33 -2.73
C GLY A 49 5.04 -2.41 -3.67
N ASP A 50 6.22 -1.89 -3.29
CA ASP A 50 7.46 -2.17 -3.99
C ASP A 50 8.07 -3.50 -3.51
N TYR A 51 7.55 -4.61 -4.05
CA TYR A 51 8.09 -5.94 -3.74
C TYR A 51 9.44 -6.21 -4.40
N ALA A 52 9.89 -5.37 -5.34
CA ALA A 52 11.07 -5.63 -6.15
C ALA A 52 12.33 -5.05 -5.49
N ASN A 53 12.26 -3.76 -5.11
CA ASN A 53 13.42 -3.01 -4.61
C ASN A 53 13.27 -2.63 -3.14
N HIS A 54 12.05 -2.63 -2.58
CA HIS A 54 11.74 -2.28 -1.19
C HIS A 54 12.19 -0.85 -0.79
N ASP A 55 12.24 0.07 -1.75
CA ASP A 55 12.66 1.46 -1.55
C ASP A 55 11.75 2.48 -2.25
N GLY A 56 10.70 2.00 -2.91
CA GLY A 56 9.72 2.81 -3.65
C GLY A 56 10.09 3.04 -5.12
N SER A 57 11.22 2.50 -5.60
CA SER A 57 11.65 2.64 -6.99
C SER A 57 11.17 1.51 -7.91
N GLY A 58 10.65 0.41 -7.36
CA GLY A 58 10.24 -0.78 -8.10
C GLY A 58 8.72 -0.97 -8.24
N GLY A 59 8.28 -2.23 -8.25
CA GLY A 59 6.88 -2.60 -8.46
C GLY A 59 6.49 -2.71 -9.94
N GLU A 60 5.68 -3.72 -10.27
CA GLU A 60 5.22 -3.99 -11.63
C GLU A 60 3.69 -4.16 -11.63
N CYS A 61 3.00 -3.64 -12.64
CA CYS A 61 1.58 -3.91 -12.82
C CYS A 61 1.33 -5.17 -13.68
N THR A 62 0.38 -6.00 -13.28
CA THR A 62 -0.04 -7.20 -14.03
C THR A 62 -1.45 -7.09 -14.62
N PHE A 63 -2.14 -5.97 -14.37
CA PHE A 63 -3.59 -5.79 -14.56
C PHE A 63 -4.07 -6.15 -15.98
N ASP A 64 -3.28 -5.85 -17.02
CA ASP A 64 -3.69 -6.07 -18.42
C ASP A 64 -2.75 -6.96 -19.25
N LYS A 65 -1.76 -7.60 -18.63
CA LYS A 65 -0.77 -8.40 -19.37
C LYS A 65 -0.71 -9.84 -18.88
N PRO A 66 -0.66 -10.83 -19.80
CA PRO A 66 -0.34 -12.20 -19.42
C PRO A 66 0.96 -12.22 -18.62
N ALA A 67 1.07 -13.12 -17.63
CA ALA A 67 2.24 -13.15 -16.74
C ALA A 67 3.61 -13.24 -17.46
N GLN A 68 3.63 -13.69 -18.71
CA GLN A 68 4.82 -13.78 -19.57
C GLN A 68 5.16 -12.49 -20.34
N LEU A 69 4.31 -11.46 -20.29
CA LEU A 69 4.44 -10.17 -21.00
C LEU A 69 4.56 -8.98 -20.03
N ILE A 70 4.64 -9.25 -18.72
CA ILE A 70 4.88 -8.23 -17.71
C ILE A 70 6.32 -7.74 -17.88
N SER A 71 6.46 -6.54 -18.44
CA SER A 71 7.70 -5.77 -18.35
C SER A 71 7.77 -5.13 -16.96
N PRO A 72 8.97 -4.95 -16.38
CA PRO A 72 9.16 -4.20 -15.14
C PRO A 72 8.63 -2.76 -15.18
N SER A 73 8.29 -2.25 -16.36
CA SER A 73 7.70 -0.93 -16.59
C SER A 73 6.19 -0.99 -16.92
N SER A 74 5.52 -2.11 -16.65
CA SER A 74 4.09 -2.21 -16.94
C SER A 74 3.31 -1.34 -15.96
N THR A 75 2.60 -0.34 -16.49
CA THR A 75 1.71 0.57 -15.78
C THR A 75 0.28 0.45 -16.30
N PHE A 76 -0.67 1.07 -15.61
CA PHE A 76 -2.05 1.23 -16.06
C PHE A 76 -2.58 2.65 -15.83
N ASP A 77 -3.62 2.99 -16.58
CA ASP A 77 -4.17 4.35 -16.66
C ASP A 77 -4.95 4.74 -15.39
N ASP A 78 -5.12 6.05 -15.17
CA ASP A 78 -5.91 6.58 -14.06
C ASP A 78 -7.41 6.38 -14.33
N GLU A 79 -8.13 5.68 -13.45
CA GLU A 79 -9.56 5.41 -13.66
C GLU A 79 -10.44 6.66 -13.53
N ASN A 80 -10.38 7.33 -12.37
CA ASN A 80 -11.12 8.55 -12.08
C ASN A 80 -10.58 9.22 -10.81
N PHE A 81 -10.87 10.52 -10.65
CA PHE A 81 -10.52 11.30 -9.46
C PHE A 81 -11.75 11.77 -8.68
N ILE A 82 -12.80 10.94 -8.63
CA ILE A 82 -14.07 11.29 -7.95
C ILE A 82 -13.86 11.34 -6.43
N LEU A 83 -13.13 10.37 -5.90
CA LEU A 83 -12.81 10.26 -4.49
C LEU A 83 -11.60 11.15 -4.14
N ARG A 84 -11.59 11.67 -2.92
CA ARG A 84 -10.61 12.66 -2.44
C ARG A 84 -9.86 12.16 -1.22
N HIS A 85 -8.67 12.70 -0.98
CA HIS A 85 -7.80 12.34 0.14
C HIS A 85 -8.24 13.07 1.42
N THR A 86 -9.44 12.77 1.90
CA THR A 86 -10.13 13.55 2.93
C THR A 86 -9.66 13.27 4.36
N GLY A 87 -8.87 12.22 4.61
CA GLY A 87 -8.48 11.88 5.97
C GLY A 87 -7.64 10.63 6.13
N SER A 88 -7.49 10.24 7.39
CA SER A 88 -6.79 9.03 7.79
C SER A 88 -7.49 7.76 7.29
N GLY A 89 -6.73 6.74 6.92
CA GLY A 89 -7.24 5.47 6.44
C GLY A 89 -7.68 5.45 4.97
N VAL A 90 -7.45 6.53 4.21
CA VAL A 90 -7.62 6.54 2.74
C VAL A 90 -6.53 5.68 2.11
N LEU A 91 -6.90 4.87 1.10
CA LEU A 91 -5.98 4.16 0.21
C LEU A 91 -5.98 4.79 -1.18
N SER A 92 -4.79 5.06 -1.72
CA SER A 92 -4.64 5.63 -3.06
C SER A 92 -3.45 5.04 -3.83
N MET A 93 -3.47 5.13 -5.15
CA MET A 93 -2.39 4.64 -6.00
C MET A 93 -1.15 5.53 -5.92
N ALA A 94 0.03 4.92 -5.89
CA ALA A 94 1.28 5.62 -6.17
C ALA A 94 1.57 5.56 -7.67
N ASN A 95 2.04 6.68 -8.22
CA ASN A 95 2.39 6.82 -9.63
C ASN A 95 3.54 7.83 -9.80
N SER A 96 4.11 7.89 -10.99
CA SER A 96 5.21 8.77 -11.41
C SER A 96 4.73 9.85 -12.40
N GLY A 97 3.42 10.12 -12.42
CA GLY A 97 2.76 10.98 -13.39
C GLY A 97 1.39 10.43 -13.79
N PRO A 98 0.65 11.16 -14.65
CA PRO A 98 -0.62 10.68 -15.19
C PRO A 98 -0.48 9.31 -15.85
N ASP A 99 -1.47 8.44 -15.63
CA ASP A 99 -1.61 7.14 -16.29
C ASP A 99 -0.41 6.18 -16.08
N SER A 100 0.27 6.29 -14.94
CA SER A 100 1.46 5.51 -14.63
C SER A 100 1.33 4.68 -13.35
N ASN A 101 0.14 4.15 -13.07
CA ASN A 101 -0.10 3.38 -11.86
C ASN A 101 0.60 2.02 -11.91
N THR A 102 1.17 1.58 -10.78
CA THR A 102 1.79 0.25 -10.61
C THR A 102 1.10 -0.54 -9.49
N CYS A 103 1.79 -1.50 -8.86
CA CYS A 103 1.31 -2.15 -7.65
C CYS A 103 1.59 -1.36 -6.36
N GLN A 104 2.27 -0.21 -6.46
CA GLN A 104 2.55 0.63 -5.31
C GLN A 104 1.32 1.46 -4.88
N PHE A 105 1.15 1.64 -3.58
CA PHE A 105 0.03 2.38 -3.01
C PHE A 105 0.44 3.22 -1.80
N TYR A 106 -0.38 4.21 -1.48
CA TYR A 106 -0.30 5.03 -0.29
C TYR A 106 -1.43 4.67 0.68
N LEU A 107 -1.11 4.67 1.97
CA LEU A 107 -2.06 4.64 3.06
C LEU A 107 -1.88 5.91 3.90
N HIS A 108 -2.93 6.72 3.97
CA HIS A 108 -2.85 8.08 4.52
C HIS A 108 -3.09 8.11 6.03
N PHE A 109 -2.32 8.92 6.76
CA PHE A 109 -2.48 9.18 8.20
C PHE A 109 -3.36 10.40 8.48
N GLY A 110 -3.63 11.20 7.45
CA GLY A 110 -4.43 12.42 7.53
C GLY A 110 -4.78 12.96 6.14
N PRO A 111 -5.51 14.10 6.05
CA PRO A 111 -5.93 14.66 4.78
C PRO A 111 -4.74 15.08 3.90
N GLN A 112 -4.76 14.74 2.61
CA GLN A 112 -3.72 15.07 1.63
C GLN A 112 -4.31 15.73 0.36
N PRO A 113 -4.83 16.97 0.44
CA PRO A 113 -5.47 17.63 -0.71
C PRO A 113 -4.54 17.83 -1.91
N ASN A 114 -3.22 17.82 -1.71
CA ASN A 114 -2.23 17.96 -2.79
C ASN A 114 -2.18 16.74 -3.73
N PHE A 115 -2.77 15.62 -3.32
CA PHE A 115 -2.83 14.35 -4.05
C PHE A 115 -4.12 14.25 -4.88
N ASP A 116 -5.12 15.08 -4.61
CA ASP A 116 -6.39 15.11 -5.36
C ASP A 116 -6.14 15.43 -6.84
N GLY A 117 -6.78 14.67 -7.73
CA GLY A 117 -6.61 14.83 -9.18
C GLY A 117 -5.28 14.31 -9.74
N LYS A 118 -4.45 13.66 -8.91
CA LYS A 118 -3.15 13.09 -9.31
C LYS A 118 -2.99 11.63 -8.92
N HIS A 119 -3.56 11.25 -7.78
CA HIS A 119 -3.53 9.88 -7.28
C HIS A 119 -4.95 9.35 -7.16
N VAL A 120 -5.22 8.20 -7.77
CA VAL A 120 -6.55 7.57 -7.72
C VAL A 120 -6.78 7.01 -6.33
N VAL A 121 -7.83 7.48 -5.64
CA VAL A 121 -8.31 6.88 -4.39
C VAL A 121 -9.16 5.67 -4.73
N PHE A 122 -8.81 4.51 -4.17
CA PHE A 122 -9.46 3.24 -4.48
C PHE A 122 -9.99 2.49 -3.24
N GLY A 123 -9.89 3.07 -2.04
CA GLY A 123 -10.40 2.38 -0.86
C GLY A 123 -10.22 3.16 0.43
N TYR A 124 -10.81 2.63 1.49
CA TYR A 124 -10.71 3.15 2.86
C TYR A 124 -10.61 1.98 3.84
N LEU A 125 -9.93 2.21 4.97
CA LEU A 125 -9.97 1.27 6.09
C LEU A 125 -11.38 1.17 6.66
N MET A 126 -11.81 -0.05 6.98
CA MET A 126 -13.19 -0.36 7.31
C MET A 126 -13.45 -0.47 8.82
N ASP A 127 -12.48 -0.98 9.59
CA ASP A 127 -12.67 -1.33 11.01
C ASP A 127 -11.71 -0.59 11.94
N THR A 128 -12.11 -0.48 13.21
CA THR A 128 -11.34 0.20 14.25
C THR A 128 -10.00 -0.49 14.54
N GLU A 129 -9.91 -1.80 14.30
CA GLU A 129 -8.67 -2.56 14.47
C GLU A 129 -7.63 -2.13 13.42
N SER A 130 -8.05 -1.92 12.18
CA SER A 130 -7.21 -1.40 11.09
C SER A 130 -6.70 0.00 11.40
N PHE A 131 -7.54 0.85 12.00
CA PHE A 131 -7.11 2.19 12.44
C PHE A 131 -6.11 2.14 13.60
N ALA A 132 -6.26 1.21 14.55
CA ALA A 132 -5.27 1.02 15.61
C ALA A 132 -3.90 0.59 15.02
N VAL A 133 -3.92 -0.27 14.01
CA VAL A 133 -2.69 -0.64 13.28
C VAL A 133 -2.11 0.55 12.54
N LEU A 134 -2.94 1.37 11.89
CA LEU A 134 -2.50 2.59 11.20
C LEU A 134 -1.76 3.55 12.14
N GLU A 135 -2.24 3.72 13.38
CA GLU A 135 -1.57 4.53 14.40
C GLU A 135 -0.19 3.98 14.79
N LEU A 136 -0.06 2.65 14.88
CA LEU A 136 1.24 2.01 15.14
C LEU A 136 2.23 2.24 13.99
N ILE A 137 1.77 2.19 12.73
CA ILE A 137 2.61 2.53 11.58
C ILE A 137 3.05 3.99 11.64
N ASN A 138 2.13 4.92 11.95
CA ASN A 138 2.48 6.34 12.06
C ASN A 138 3.46 6.61 13.21
N ALA A 139 3.36 5.89 14.33
CA ALA A 139 4.28 6.05 15.47
C ALA A 139 5.75 5.73 15.13
N VAL A 140 5.96 4.79 14.20
CA VAL A 140 7.30 4.44 13.69
C VAL A 140 7.71 5.24 12.45
N ALA A 141 6.82 6.08 11.90
CA ALA A 141 7.13 6.90 10.75
C ALA A 141 8.19 7.97 11.07
N THR A 142 8.93 8.37 10.04
CA THR A 142 9.89 9.48 10.14
C THR A 142 9.59 10.56 9.11
N ALA A 143 10.22 11.72 9.26
CA ALA A 143 10.12 12.78 8.27
C ALA A 143 10.93 12.51 7.00
N ARG A 144 11.86 11.54 7.04
CA ARG A 144 12.86 11.27 5.99
C ARG A 144 12.43 10.18 5.01
N GLY A 145 11.37 9.42 5.32
CA GLY A 145 10.96 8.27 4.50
C GLY A 145 11.28 6.93 5.16
N ASP A 146 12.33 6.83 5.97
CA ASP A 146 12.77 5.57 6.56
C ASP A 146 12.06 5.30 7.89
N PRO A 147 11.24 4.24 8.03
CA PRO A 147 10.59 3.94 9.30
C PRO A 147 11.62 3.53 10.37
N LYS A 148 11.39 3.96 11.62
CA LYS A 148 12.26 3.65 12.77
C LYS A 148 12.42 2.15 13.02
N GLN A 149 11.43 1.36 12.61
CA GLN A 149 11.42 -0.09 12.68
C GLN A 149 10.83 -0.65 11.39
N PRO A 150 11.30 -1.81 10.91
CA PRO A 150 10.72 -2.45 9.73
C PRO A 150 9.26 -2.81 9.98
N VAL A 151 8.35 -2.25 9.16
CA VAL A 151 6.94 -2.66 9.11
C VAL A 151 6.77 -3.60 7.93
N LYS A 152 6.18 -4.77 8.15
CA LYS A 152 6.02 -5.80 7.12
C LYS A 152 4.58 -6.25 7.03
N ILE A 153 4.09 -6.40 5.81
CA ILE A 153 2.81 -7.07 5.57
C ILE A 153 3.11 -8.57 5.60
N SER A 154 2.73 -9.25 6.69
CA SER A 154 3.05 -10.66 6.90
C SER A 154 2.10 -11.59 6.15
N ARG A 155 0.83 -11.19 6.01
CA ARG A 155 -0.24 -11.91 5.32
C ARG A 155 -1.20 -10.90 4.72
N SER A 156 -1.88 -11.28 3.64
CA SER A 156 -2.91 -10.47 3.01
C SER A 156 -3.83 -11.37 2.19
N GLY A 157 -5.01 -10.88 1.85
CA GLY A 157 -5.97 -11.63 1.06
C GLY A 157 -7.30 -10.90 0.94
N GLN A 158 -8.23 -11.51 0.21
CA GLN A 158 -9.58 -11.01 0.05
C GLN A 158 -10.49 -11.67 1.07
N LEU A 159 -11.26 -10.87 1.81
CA LEU A 159 -12.36 -11.39 2.61
C LEU A 159 -13.57 -11.59 1.69
N PHE A 160 -14.03 -12.83 1.58
CA PHE A 160 -15.31 -13.14 0.93
C PHE A 160 -16.40 -13.18 2.01
N PRO A 161 -17.57 -12.55 1.78
CA PRO A 161 -18.71 -12.76 2.66
C PRO A 161 -19.08 -14.25 2.66
N ALA A 162 -19.33 -14.79 3.84
CA ALA A 162 -19.78 -16.17 4.06
C ALA A 162 -21.24 -16.36 3.64
#